data_AF-A0A368FFW6-F1
#
_entry.id   AF-A0A368FFW6-F1
#
_cell.length_a   1.000
_cell.length_b   1.000
_cell.length_c   1.000
_cell.angle_alpha   90.00
_cell.angle_beta   90.00
_cell.angle_gamma   90.00
#
_symmetry.space_group_name_H-M   'P 1'
#
loop_
_entity.id
_entity.type
_entity.pdbx_description
1 polymer ?
#
loop_
_entity_poly.entity_id
_entity_poly.type
_entity_poly.pdbx_seq_one_letter_code
_entity_poly.pdbx_strand_id
1 'polypeptide(L)'
;MNQESQLIVIYNRVPKTGSTTFTNAVAYDLFKVNDFNVIHLNMTKNRQVMSLTDQGEFIRNITSWTERKPAFYHGHVAFIDFTRFGYPNPIYINILREPLQRLLSHYYFLRFGDNYRIGLKRSRAGNNESFDDCVLRGGRDCDMKQMWLQIPYFCGHHHFCTVVGSRLALEQAKRNLIDKYLLVGISEQLRDFIAILERLVPRFFKGALSHF
;
A
#
# COMPACT_ATOMS: atom_id res chain seq x y z
N MET A 1 22.54 -21.28 5.50
CA MET A 1 22.12 -20.04 4.81
C MET A 1 21.38 -19.17 5.81
N ASN A 2 21.80 -17.93 6.02
CA ASN A 2 21.21 -17.05 7.02
C ASN A 2 19.77 -16.69 6.59
N GLN A 3 18.77 -17.00 7.41
CA GLN A 3 17.35 -16.83 7.06
C GLN A 3 17.00 -15.36 6.72
N GLU A 4 17.76 -14.42 7.25
CA GLU A 4 17.62 -12.98 7.00
C GLU A 4 17.98 -12.55 5.57
N SER A 5 18.82 -13.30 4.85
CA SER A 5 19.27 -12.92 3.50
C SER A 5 18.23 -13.21 2.41
N GLN A 6 17.13 -13.91 2.75
CA GLN A 6 16.09 -14.33 1.81
C GLN A 6 14.74 -13.65 2.06
N LEU A 7 14.69 -12.66 2.95
CA LEU A 7 13.45 -12.00 3.35
C LEU A 7 12.87 -11.13 2.23
N ILE A 8 11.53 -11.16 2.15
CA ILE A 8 10.74 -10.31 1.27
C ILE A 8 9.72 -9.58 2.13
N VAL A 9 9.71 -8.26 2.07
CA VAL A 9 8.66 -7.41 2.63
C VAL A 9 7.83 -6.85 1.49
N ILE A 10 6.50 -6.98 1.58
CA ILE A 10 5.55 -6.35 0.66
C ILE A 10 4.77 -5.27 1.40
N TYR A 11 4.95 -4.04 0.95
CA TYR A 11 4.11 -2.89 1.30
C TYR A 11 3.16 -2.57 0.14
N ASN A 12 2.00 -3.22 0.11
CA ASN A 12 0.98 -3.00 -0.91
C ASN A 12 0.18 -1.72 -0.63
N ARG A 13 0.88 -0.59 -0.74
CA ARG A 13 0.48 0.74 -0.28
C ARG A 13 -0.90 1.19 -0.78
N VAL A 14 -1.77 1.55 0.16
CA VAL A 14 -3.02 2.24 -0.12
C VAL A 14 -2.73 3.71 -0.52
N PRO A 15 -3.38 4.26 -1.55
CA PRO A 15 -3.26 5.68 -1.87
C PRO A 15 -3.72 6.61 -0.73
N LYS A 16 -2.95 7.67 -0.49
CA LYS A 16 -3.26 8.80 0.42
C LYS A 16 -3.28 8.45 1.93
N THR A 17 -2.47 7.46 2.33
CA THR A 17 -2.27 7.03 3.72
C THR A 17 -0.84 7.33 4.25
N GLY A 18 -0.21 8.41 3.77
CA GLY A 18 1.17 8.74 4.16
C GLY A 18 2.25 7.86 3.49
N SER A 19 1.86 7.03 2.50
CA SER A 19 2.74 6.07 1.85
C SER A 19 4.02 6.67 1.23
N THR A 20 3.96 7.88 0.67
CA THR A 20 5.14 8.53 0.08
C THR A 20 6.16 8.92 1.15
N THR A 21 5.70 9.48 2.27
CA THR A 21 6.56 9.82 3.41
C THR A 21 7.22 8.57 3.95
N PHE A 22 6.44 7.52 4.23
CA PHE A 22 6.98 6.25 4.73
C PHE A 22 7.99 5.61 3.77
N THR A 23 7.66 5.49 2.48
CA THR A 23 8.58 4.86 1.52
C THR A 23 9.87 5.66 1.35
N ASN A 24 9.82 7.00 1.32
CA ASN A 24 11.02 7.82 1.18
C ASN A 24 11.88 7.76 2.45
N ALA A 25 11.30 8.12 3.60
CA ALA A 25 12.02 8.23 4.87
C ALA A 25 12.56 6.89 5.39
N VAL A 26 11.91 5.78 5.01
CA VAL A 26 12.25 4.46 5.54
C VAL A 26 12.89 3.58 4.49
N ALA A 27 12.22 3.36 3.35
CA ALA A 27 12.74 2.41 2.38
C ALA A 27 13.94 2.99 1.61
N TYR A 28 13.84 4.22 1.07
CA TYR A 28 14.89 4.79 0.24
C TYR A 28 16.08 5.36 1.00
N ASP A 29 15.92 5.72 2.28
CA ASP A 29 17.03 6.21 3.09
C ASP A 29 17.83 5.06 3.71
N LEU A 30 17.17 3.95 4.06
CA LEU A 30 17.81 2.83 4.76
C LEU A 30 18.33 1.73 3.85
N PHE A 31 17.93 1.65 2.57
CA PHE A 31 18.28 0.50 1.72
C PHE A 31 19.79 0.28 1.59
N LYS A 32 20.58 1.36 1.52
CA LYS A 32 22.05 1.27 1.44
C LYS A 32 22.67 0.90 2.78
N VAL A 33 22.12 1.42 3.88
CA VAL A 33 22.65 1.22 5.24
C VAL A 33 22.37 -0.20 5.72
N ASN A 34 21.16 -0.70 5.43
CA ASN A 34 20.68 -2.01 5.87
C ASN A 34 20.82 -3.11 4.80
N ASP A 35 21.43 -2.78 3.65
CA ASP A 35 21.79 -3.72 2.59
C ASP A 35 20.59 -4.55 2.06
N PHE A 36 19.57 -3.86 1.54
CA PHE A 36 18.42 -4.48 0.90
C PHE A 36 18.03 -3.75 -0.39
N ASN A 37 17.22 -4.39 -1.24
CA ASN A 37 16.75 -3.79 -2.48
C ASN A 37 15.34 -3.21 -2.31
N VAL A 38 15.08 -2.03 -2.88
CA VAL A 38 13.73 -1.42 -2.94
C VAL A 38 13.20 -1.51 -4.36
N ILE A 39 12.03 -2.13 -4.52
CA ILE A 39 11.44 -2.39 -5.85
C ILE A 39 10.02 -1.83 -5.88
N HIS A 40 9.76 -0.92 -6.82
CA HIS A 40 8.43 -0.36 -7.04
C HIS A 40 7.64 -1.22 -8.04
N LEU A 41 6.46 -1.69 -7.62
CA LEU A 41 5.51 -2.44 -8.43
C LEU A 41 4.63 -1.46 -9.22
N ASN A 42 4.85 -1.40 -10.52
CA ASN A 42 4.04 -0.58 -11.42
C ASN A 42 2.93 -1.40 -12.06
N MET A 43 1.67 -1.04 -11.78
CA MET A 43 0.50 -1.70 -12.32
C MET A 43 -0.02 -0.98 -13.56
N THR A 44 -0.30 -1.72 -14.62
CA THR A 44 -0.90 -1.16 -15.84
C THR A 44 -2.21 -0.45 -15.53
N LYS A 45 -2.29 0.83 -15.94
CA LYS A 45 -3.44 1.72 -15.68
C LYS A 45 -3.81 1.85 -14.19
N ASN A 46 -2.86 1.64 -13.27
CA ASN A 46 -3.07 1.69 -11.82
C ASN A 46 -4.20 0.75 -11.33
N ARG A 47 -4.42 -0.37 -12.03
CA ARG A 47 -5.35 -1.40 -11.57
C ARG A 47 -4.75 -2.11 -10.36
N GLN A 48 -5.47 -2.12 -9.25
CA GLN A 48 -5.02 -2.81 -8.04
C GLN A 48 -5.16 -4.34 -8.12
N VAL A 49 -5.89 -4.88 -9.10
CA VAL A 49 -6.15 -6.32 -9.26
C VAL A 49 -5.35 -6.88 -10.43
N MET A 50 -4.60 -7.95 -10.19
CA MET A 50 -3.91 -8.79 -11.16
C MET A 50 -4.78 -9.98 -11.63
N SER A 51 -4.58 -10.44 -12.87
CA SER A 51 -5.14 -11.74 -13.29
C SER A 51 -4.48 -12.89 -12.51
N LEU A 52 -5.09 -14.09 -12.52
CA LEU A 52 -4.48 -15.26 -11.86
C LEU A 52 -3.11 -15.61 -12.48
N THR A 53 -2.97 -15.46 -13.80
CA THR A 53 -1.71 -15.67 -14.52
C THR A 53 -0.65 -14.68 -14.07
N ASP A 54 -0.99 -13.38 -14.02
CA ASP A 54 -0.07 -12.32 -13.59
C ASP A 54 0.34 -12.50 -12.12
N GLN A 55 -0.59 -12.93 -11.25
CA GLN A 55 -0.27 -13.24 -9.85
C GLN A 55 0.75 -14.37 -9.76
N GLY A 56 0.54 -15.47 -10.50
CA GLY A 56 1.46 -16.60 -10.51
C GLY A 56 2.84 -16.22 -11.06
N GLU A 57 2.90 -15.41 -12.12
CA GLU A 57 4.16 -14.91 -12.67
C GLU A 57 4.88 -13.97 -11.71
N PHE A 58 4.15 -13.02 -11.11
CA PHE A 58 4.68 -12.11 -10.10
C PHE A 58 5.29 -12.88 -8.91
N ILE A 59 4.55 -13.85 -8.35
CA ILE A 59 5.02 -14.66 -7.23
C ILE A 59 6.28 -15.43 -7.62
N ARG A 60 6.29 -16.11 -8.77
CA ARG A 60 7.47 -16.84 -9.24
C ARG A 60 8.67 -15.91 -9.38
N ASN A 61 8.49 -14.76 -10.03
CA ASN A 61 9.57 -13.82 -10.27
C ASN A 61 10.18 -13.28 -8.98
N ILE A 62 9.37 -12.84 -8.01
CA ILE A 62 9.95 -12.28 -6.78
C ILE A 62 10.54 -13.35 -5.84
N THR A 63 10.02 -14.57 -5.90
CA THR A 63 10.52 -15.67 -5.06
C THR A 63 11.78 -16.31 -5.63
N SER A 64 11.96 -16.33 -6.96
CA SER A 64 13.16 -16.89 -7.61
C SER A 64 14.31 -15.90 -7.73
N TRP A 65 14.05 -14.59 -7.62
CA TRP A 65 15.07 -13.55 -7.83
C TRP A 65 16.02 -13.40 -6.62
N THR A 66 16.90 -14.37 -6.43
CA THR A 66 17.79 -14.48 -5.28
C THR A 66 18.78 -13.33 -5.17
N GLU A 67 19.25 -12.77 -6.29
CA GLU A 67 20.23 -11.67 -6.32
C GLU A 67 19.65 -10.35 -5.81
N ARG A 68 18.31 -10.23 -5.75
CA ARG A 68 17.64 -9.04 -5.21
C ARG A 68 17.22 -9.18 -3.76
N LYS A 69 17.41 -10.34 -3.14
CA LYS A 69 17.03 -10.52 -1.73
C LYS A 69 18.18 -10.09 -0.80
N PRO A 70 17.87 -9.47 0.35
CA PRO A 70 16.52 -9.11 0.84
C PRO A 70 15.87 -7.99 0.04
N ALA A 71 14.55 -8.05 -0.12
CA ALA A 71 13.80 -7.14 -0.99
C ALA A 71 12.57 -6.52 -0.31
N PHE A 72 12.41 -5.22 -0.47
CA PHE A 72 11.25 -4.44 -0.07
C PHE A 72 10.47 -4.02 -1.33
N TYR A 73 9.34 -4.69 -1.57
CA TYR A 73 8.44 -4.38 -2.67
C TYR A 73 7.35 -3.41 -2.22
N HIS A 74 7.09 -2.36 -2.99
CA HIS A 74 5.98 -1.46 -2.72
C HIS A 74 5.23 -1.06 -3.98
N GLY A 75 3.92 -0.91 -3.88
CA GLY A 75 3.10 -0.46 -5.00
C GLY A 75 1.61 -0.58 -4.74
N HIS A 76 0.82 -0.02 -5.67
CA HIS A 76 -0.63 0.02 -5.59
C HIS A 76 -1.26 -1.29 -6.09
N VAL A 77 -1.22 -2.32 -5.26
CA VAL A 77 -1.75 -3.66 -5.55
C VAL A 77 -2.59 -4.18 -4.38
N ALA A 78 -3.64 -4.94 -4.65
CA ALA A 78 -4.40 -5.62 -3.62
C ALA A 78 -3.59 -6.77 -3.01
N PHE A 79 -4.01 -7.27 -1.86
CA PHE A 79 -3.40 -8.43 -1.19
C PHE A 79 -3.39 -9.66 -2.13
N ILE A 80 -2.24 -10.34 -2.19
CA ILE A 80 -2.04 -11.57 -2.95
C ILE A 80 -1.68 -12.65 -1.94
N ASP A 81 -2.41 -13.75 -1.95
CA ASP A 81 -2.09 -14.89 -1.09
C ASP A 81 -1.17 -15.87 -1.81
N PHE A 82 0.11 -15.86 -1.46
CA PHE A 82 1.14 -16.70 -2.08
C PHE A 82 0.90 -18.18 -1.80
N THR A 83 0.24 -18.49 -0.69
CA THR A 83 -0.04 -19.88 -0.29
C THR A 83 -0.97 -20.58 -1.26
N ARG A 84 -1.85 -19.82 -1.95
CA ARG A 84 -2.70 -20.34 -3.03
C ARG A 84 -1.92 -20.80 -4.26
N PHE A 85 -0.65 -20.40 -4.38
CA PHE A 85 0.25 -20.77 -5.46
C PHE A 85 1.36 -21.72 -5.00
N GLY A 86 1.27 -22.25 -3.76
CA GLY A 86 2.27 -23.17 -3.21
C GLY A 86 3.54 -22.49 -2.67
N TYR A 87 3.51 -21.16 -2.47
CA TYR A 87 4.63 -20.39 -1.92
C TYR A 87 4.32 -19.89 -0.50
N PRO A 88 5.32 -19.75 0.39
CA PRO A 88 5.13 -19.08 1.66
C PRO A 88 4.78 -17.60 1.43
N ASN A 89 3.92 -17.04 2.29
CA ASN A 89 3.64 -15.60 2.23
C ASN A 89 4.89 -14.79 2.64
N PRO A 90 5.17 -13.68 1.92
CA PRO A 90 6.15 -12.70 2.36
C PRO A 90 5.64 -11.93 3.58
N ILE A 91 6.51 -11.11 4.17
CA ILE A 91 6.11 -10.23 5.26
C ILE A 91 5.26 -9.10 4.69
N TYR A 92 3.96 -9.10 5.00
CA TYR A 92 3.06 -8.02 4.63
C TYR A 92 3.00 -6.95 5.71
N ILE A 93 3.12 -5.70 5.29
CA ILE A 93 2.87 -4.52 6.14
C ILE A 93 1.96 -3.54 5.41
N ASN A 94 1.24 -2.69 6.14
CA ASN A 94 0.49 -1.60 5.50
C ASN A 94 0.22 -0.44 6.46
N ILE A 95 -0.31 0.64 5.90
CA ILE A 95 -0.75 1.82 6.65
C ILE A 95 -2.14 2.21 6.16
N LEU A 96 -3.08 2.27 7.11
CA LEU A 96 -4.45 2.73 6.90
C LEU A 96 -4.60 4.21 7.25
N ARG A 97 -5.74 4.78 6.89
CA ARG A 97 -6.19 6.10 7.31
C ARG A 97 -7.69 6.09 7.49
N GLU A 98 -8.22 7.00 8.31
CA GLU A 98 -9.66 7.22 8.39
C GLU A 98 -10.26 7.42 6.96
N PRO A 99 -11.31 6.66 6.56
CA PRO A 99 -11.81 6.63 5.20
C PRO A 99 -12.20 7.98 4.59
N LEU A 100 -12.88 8.85 5.35
CA LEU A 100 -13.31 10.16 4.88
C LEU A 100 -12.13 11.11 4.69
N GLN A 101 -11.22 11.19 5.66
CA GLN A 101 -9.99 11.98 5.55
C GLN A 101 -9.12 11.55 4.37
N ARG A 102 -9.03 10.24 4.11
CA ARG A 102 -8.33 9.71 2.95
C ARG A 102 -9.00 10.15 1.64
N LEU A 103 -10.34 10.11 1.59
CA LEU A 103 -11.12 10.59 0.43
C LEU A 103 -10.91 12.09 0.21
N LEU A 104 -11.02 12.92 1.25
CA LEU A 104 -10.75 14.35 1.22
C LEU A 104 -9.33 14.65 0.70
N SER A 105 -8.33 13.93 1.22
CA SER A 105 -6.94 14.05 0.76
C SER A 105 -6.79 13.69 -0.72
N HIS A 106 -7.54 12.69 -1.21
CA HIS A 106 -7.54 12.32 -2.62
C HIS A 106 -8.22 13.38 -3.49
N TYR A 107 -9.37 13.91 -3.06
CA TYR A 107 -10.16 14.90 -3.77
C TYR A 107 -9.35 16.15 -4.08
N TYR A 108 -8.69 16.71 -3.07
CA TYR A 108 -7.86 17.90 -3.23
C TYR A 108 -6.53 17.61 -3.93
N PHE A 109 -5.97 16.42 -3.75
CA PHE A 109 -4.80 15.99 -4.50
C PHE A 109 -5.04 16.00 -6.01
N LEU A 110 -6.22 15.58 -6.49
CA LEU A 110 -6.52 15.60 -7.93
C LEU A 110 -6.66 17.03 -8.50
N ARG A 111 -6.92 18.03 -7.65
CA ARG A 111 -7.12 19.44 -8.03
C ARG A 111 -5.83 20.25 -7.92
N PHE A 112 -5.11 20.09 -6.82
CA PHE A 112 -3.96 20.94 -6.46
C PHE A 112 -2.62 20.21 -6.53
N GLY A 113 -2.61 18.89 -6.67
CA GLY A 113 -1.38 18.10 -6.72
C GLY A 113 -0.74 17.84 -5.36
N ASP A 114 0.58 17.70 -5.38
CA ASP A 114 1.40 17.51 -4.19
C ASP A 114 2.67 18.37 -4.31
N ASN A 115 3.40 18.50 -3.21
CA ASN A 115 4.69 19.20 -3.16
C ASN A 115 5.88 18.29 -3.51
N TYR A 116 5.65 17.05 -3.93
CA TYR A 116 6.70 16.07 -4.23
C TYR A 116 7.05 16.05 -5.73
N ARG A 117 6.05 16.15 -6.61
CA ARG A 117 6.21 16.25 -8.07
C ARG A 117 5.66 17.58 -8.57
N ILE A 118 6.43 18.64 -8.29
CA ILE A 118 6.09 20.01 -8.66
C ILE A 118 5.91 20.12 -10.18
N GLY A 119 4.84 20.79 -10.63
CA GLY A 119 4.54 21.01 -12.06
C GLY A 119 3.72 19.92 -12.75
N LEU A 120 3.51 18.77 -12.11
CA LEU A 120 2.68 17.70 -12.69
C LEU A 120 1.19 18.04 -12.58
N LYS A 121 0.57 18.43 -13.69
CA LYS A 121 -0.88 18.68 -13.77
C LYS A 121 -1.66 17.39 -13.53
N ARG A 122 -2.56 17.43 -12.55
CA ARG A 122 -3.45 16.31 -12.18
C ARG A 122 -4.73 16.34 -13.01
N SER A 123 -5.47 15.23 -12.99
CA SER A 123 -6.65 15.02 -13.86
C SER A 123 -7.79 16.01 -13.62
N ARG A 124 -7.83 16.68 -12.48
CA ARG A 124 -8.81 17.72 -12.13
C ARG A 124 -8.16 19.09 -11.92
N ALA A 125 -6.94 19.30 -12.41
CA ALA A 125 -6.26 20.59 -12.27
C ALA A 125 -7.09 21.72 -12.88
N GLY A 126 -7.21 22.84 -12.17
CA GLY A 126 -8.04 23.99 -12.55
C GLY A 126 -9.49 23.93 -12.03
N ASN A 127 -9.92 22.83 -11.42
CA ASN A 127 -11.18 22.79 -10.67
C ASN A 127 -10.93 23.20 -9.21
N ASN A 128 -11.48 24.33 -8.79
CA ASN A 128 -11.36 24.86 -7.43
C ASN A 128 -12.60 24.59 -6.55
N GLU A 129 -13.56 23.78 -7.02
CA GLU A 129 -14.75 23.35 -6.26
C GLU A 129 -14.35 22.71 -4.93
N SER A 130 -14.94 23.17 -3.82
CA SER A 130 -14.72 22.59 -2.49
C SER A 130 -15.32 21.18 -2.41
N PHE A 131 -14.89 20.39 -1.42
CA PHE A 131 -15.47 19.05 -1.22
C PHE A 131 -16.96 19.15 -0.86
N ASP A 132 -17.30 20.10 0.01
CA ASP A 132 -18.67 20.37 0.46
C ASP A 132 -19.60 20.73 -0.72
N ASP A 133 -19.16 21.62 -1.61
CA ASP A 133 -19.93 21.98 -2.81
C ASP A 133 -20.13 20.77 -3.73
N CYS A 134 -19.10 19.95 -3.89
CA CYS A 134 -19.21 18.70 -4.65
C CYS A 134 -20.28 17.78 -4.03
N VAL A 135 -20.29 17.64 -2.70
CA VAL A 135 -21.27 16.79 -2.00
C VAL A 135 -22.69 17.32 -2.19
N LEU A 136 -22.89 18.64 -2.00
CA LEU A 136 -24.19 19.28 -2.20
C LEU A 136 -24.74 19.09 -3.61
N ARG A 137 -23.87 19.12 -4.62
CA ARG A 137 -24.24 18.90 -6.04
C ARG A 137 -24.31 17.42 -6.44
N GLY A 138 -23.98 16.48 -5.55
CA GLY A 138 -23.93 15.04 -5.86
C GLY A 138 -22.82 14.67 -6.85
N GLY A 139 -21.64 15.29 -6.74
CA GLY A 139 -20.51 15.05 -7.63
C GLY A 139 -19.88 13.67 -7.48
N ARG A 140 -19.36 13.12 -8.58
CA ARG A 140 -18.76 11.76 -8.60
C ARG A 140 -17.47 11.64 -7.78
N ASP A 141 -16.67 12.69 -7.72
CA ASP A 141 -15.34 12.67 -7.07
C ASP A 141 -15.46 12.69 -5.52
N CYS A 142 -16.62 13.07 -4.98
CA CYS A 142 -16.93 13.14 -3.55
C CYS A 142 -18.03 12.16 -3.12
N ASP A 143 -18.48 11.27 -4.03
CA ASP A 143 -19.45 10.21 -3.70
C ASP A 143 -18.88 9.34 -2.56
N MET A 144 -19.69 9.10 -1.52
CA MET A 144 -19.31 8.29 -0.36
C MET A 144 -18.89 6.86 -0.74
N LYS A 145 -19.33 6.34 -1.90
CA LYS A 145 -18.85 5.07 -2.46
C LYS A 145 -17.34 5.08 -2.73
N GLN A 146 -16.73 6.24 -2.95
CA GLN A 146 -15.27 6.39 -3.12
C GLN A 146 -14.48 6.09 -1.84
N MET A 147 -15.14 5.98 -0.68
CA MET A 147 -14.51 5.48 0.55
C MET A 147 -14.18 3.99 0.47
N TRP A 148 -14.83 3.23 -0.41
CA TRP A 148 -14.62 1.79 -0.61
C TRP A 148 -13.32 1.50 -1.38
N LEU A 149 -12.18 1.80 -0.75
CA LEU A 149 -10.85 1.58 -1.32
C LEU A 149 -10.00 0.67 -0.45
N GLN A 150 -9.96 0.92 0.86
CA GLN A 150 -9.10 0.19 1.78
C GLN A 150 -9.52 -1.27 1.92
N ILE A 151 -10.83 -1.55 2.02
CA ILE A 151 -11.35 -2.92 2.10
C ILE A 151 -10.88 -3.79 0.92
N PRO A 152 -11.08 -3.39 -0.37
CA PRO A 152 -10.56 -4.15 -1.51
C PRO A 152 -9.06 -4.44 -1.45
N TYR A 153 -8.24 -3.49 -0.98
CA TYR A 153 -6.78 -3.68 -0.90
C TYR A 153 -6.40 -4.82 0.05
N PHE A 154 -7.13 -5.01 1.16
CA PHE A 154 -6.88 -6.09 2.11
C PHE A 154 -7.66 -7.36 1.77
N CYS A 155 -8.84 -7.24 1.17
CA CYS A 155 -9.65 -8.37 0.73
C CYS A 155 -8.95 -9.19 -0.37
N GLY A 156 -8.24 -8.50 -1.27
CA GLY A 156 -7.42 -9.11 -2.32
C GLY A 156 -8.13 -9.19 -3.67
N HIS A 157 -7.94 -10.32 -4.36
CA HIS A 157 -8.23 -10.45 -5.79
C HIS A 157 -9.56 -11.14 -6.13
N HIS A 158 -10.41 -11.44 -5.14
CA HIS A 158 -11.71 -12.06 -5.40
C HIS A 158 -12.69 -11.06 -6.01
N HIS A 159 -13.59 -11.53 -6.88
CA HIS A 159 -14.59 -10.68 -7.53
C HIS A 159 -15.45 -9.91 -6.50
N PHE A 160 -15.85 -10.56 -5.40
CA PHE A 160 -16.66 -9.91 -4.37
C PHE A 160 -15.91 -8.78 -3.63
N CYS A 161 -14.58 -8.72 -3.70
CA CYS A 161 -13.78 -7.66 -3.06
C CYS A 161 -14.00 -6.30 -3.70
N THR A 162 -14.34 -6.25 -5.00
CA THR A 162 -14.57 -5.00 -5.74
C THR A 162 -16.02 -4.51 -5.64
N VAL A 163 -16.93 -5.33 -5.08
CA VAL A 163 -18.32 -4.96 -4.88
C VAL A 163 -18.44 -4.01 -3.67
N VAL A 164 -18.85 -2.77 -3.95
CA VAL A 164 -19.02 -1.73 -2.91
C VAL A 164 -20.08 -2.16 -1.90
N GLY A 165 -19.74 -2.08 -0.61
CA GLY A 165 -20.65 -2.45 0.49
C GLY A 165 -20.76 -3.96 0.74
N SER A 166 -19.95 -4.78 0.07
CA SER A 166 -19.97 -6.23 0.28
C SER A 166 -19.53 -6.61 1.70
N ARG A 167 -20.45 -7.21 2.47
CA ARG A 167 -20.15 -7.74 3.81
C ARG A 167 -19.09 -8.84 3.76
N LEU A 168 -19.12 -9.69 2.73
CA LEU A 168 -18.12 -10.73 2.52
C LEU A 168 -16.72 -10.15 2.31
N ALA A 169 -16.62 -9.04 1.55
CA ALA A 169 -15.34 -8.36 1.35
C ALA A 169 -14.79 -7.76 2.63
N LEU A 170 -15.66 -7.15 3.45
CA LEU A 170 -15.27 -6.62 4.75
C LEU A 170 -14.72 -7.71 5.66
N GLU A 171 -15.43 -8.83 5.78
CA GLU A 171 -15.00 -9.93 6.65
C GLU A 171 -13.71 -10.59 6.14
N GLN A 172 -13.56 -10.77 4.83
CA GLN A 172 -12.31 -11.27 4.27
C GLN A 172 -11.14 -10.31 4.48
N ALA A 173 -11.36 -8.99 4.33
CA ALA A 173 -10.34 -7.99 4.58
C ALA A 173 -9.85 -8.02 6.03
N LYS A 174 -10.78 -8.14 7.00
CA LYS A 174 -10.44 -8.27 8.43
C LYS A 174 -9.63 -9.54 8.70
N ARG A 175 -10.06 -10.69 8.15
CA ARG A 175 -9.32 -11.96 8.29
C ARG A 175 -7.91 -11.85 7.72
N ASN A 176 -7.76 -11.33 6.51
CA ASN A 176 -6.43 -11.15 5.91
C ASN A 176 -5.57 -10.20 6.75
N LEU A 177 -6.13 -9.09 7.25
CA LEU A 177 -5.42 -8.16 8.11
C LEU A 177 -4.88 -8.85 9.37
N ILE A 178 -5.68 -9.69 10.03
CA ILE A 178 -5.28 -10.39 11.26
C ILE A 178 -4.31 -11.54 10.98
N ASP A 179 -4.59 -12.33 9.94
CA ASP A 179 -3.91 -13.61 9.72
C ASP A 179 -2.66 -13.50 8.84
N LYS A 180 -2.56 -12.45 8.02
CA LYS A 180 -1.57 -12.38 6.92
C LYS A 180 -0.65 -11.17 6.98
N TYR A 181 -1.03 -10.10 7.68
CA TYR A 181 -0.18 -8.91 7.84
C TYR A 181 0.59 -9.00 9.16
N LEU A 182 1.89 -8.74 9.10
CA LEU A 182 2.73 -8.65 10.31
C LEU A 182 2.32 -7.45 11.17
N LEU A 183 2.13 -6.29 10.52
CA LEU A 183 1.75 -5.05 11.19
C LEU A 183 1.01 -4.14 10.22
N VAL A 184 -0.08 -3.53 10.71
CA VAL A 184 -0.82 -2.49 10.00
C VAL A 184 -0.93 -1.26 10.89
N GLY A 185 -0.28 -0.17 10.47
CA GLY A 185 -0.33 1.11 11.17
C GLY A 185 -1.48 1.99 10.70
N ILE A 186 -1.61 3.15 11.35
CA ILE A 186 -2.48 4.24 10.92
C ILE A 186 -1.64 5.49 10.63
N SER A 187 -2.09 6.30 9.68
CA SER A 187 -1.36 7.48 9.19
C SER A 187 -1.05 8.48 10.31
N GLU A 188 -1.92 8.57 11.30
CA GLU A 188 -1.84 9.49 12.45
C GLU A 188 -0.77 9.06 13.47
N GLN A 189 -0.33 7.80 13.46
CA GLN A 189 0.66 7.23 14.38
C GLN A 189 1.84 6.59 13.63
N LEU A 190 2.28 7.24 12.55
CA LEU A 190 3.32 6.70 11.67
C LEU A 190 4.65 6.49 12.39
N ARG A 191 4.99 7.37 13.34
CA ARG A 191 6.21 7.25 14.15
C ARG A 191 6.22 5.99 15.02
N ASP A 192 5.09 5.67 15.65
CA ASP A 192 4.96 4.46 16.49
C ASP A 192 5.00 3.20 15.62
N PHE A 193 4.34 3.23 14.45
CA PHE A 193 4.42 2.15 13.48
C PHE A 193 5.87 1.86 13.05
N ILE A 194 6.67 2.89 12.77
CA ILE A 194 8.08 2.76 12.41
C ILE A 194 8.90 2.20 13.58
N ALA A 195 8.67 2.69 14.80
CA ALA A 195 9.36 2.20 16.00
C ALA A 195 9.14 0.70 16.24
N ILE A 196 7.92 0.21 16.00
CA ILE A 196 7.60 -1.22 16.12
C ILE A 196 8.26 -2.01 14.99
N LEU A 197 8.21 -1.53 13.75
CA LEU A 197 8.86 -2.19 12.61
C LEU A 197 10.38 -2.33 12.77
N GLU A 198 11.04 -1.32 13.35
CA GLU A 198 12.46 -1.37 13.68
C GLU A 198 12.81 -2.54 14.63
N ARG A 199 11.89 -2.92 15.51
CA ARG A 199 12.04 -4.07 16.41
C ARG A 199 11.64 -5.40 15.77
N LEU A 200 10.58 -5.42 14.96
CA LEU A 200 10.05 -6.65 14.38
C LEU A 200 10.85 -7.14 13.16
N VAL A 201 11.34 -6.22 12.32
CA VAL A 201 12.07 -6.57 11.09
C VAL A 201 13.32 -5.68 10.95
N PRO A 202 14.28 -5.77 11.88
CA PRO A 202 15.45 -4.89 11.92
C PRO A 202 16.30 -4.95 10.64
N ARG A 203 16.30 -6.08 9.92
CA ARG A 203 17.01 -6.18 8.63
C ARG A 203 16.57 -5.11 7.61
N PHE A 204 15.33 -4.63 7.68
CA PHE A 204 14.85 -3.54 6.81
C PHE A 204 14.81 -2.20 7.54
N PHE A 205 14.46 -2.20 8.84
CA PHE A 205 14.04 -1.00 9.55
C PHE A 205 14.99 -0.56 10.68
N LYS A 206 16.17 -1.15 10.84
CA LYS A 206 17.15 -0.68 11.81
C LYS A 206 17.53 0.77 11.51
N GLY A 207 17.47 1.64 12.52
CA GLY A 207 17.69 3.07 12.43
C GLY A 207 16.49 3.87 11.90
N ALA A 208 15.38 3.24 11.50
CA ALA A 208 14.28 3.93 10.84
C ALA A 208 13.66 5.03 11.70
N LEU A 209 13.50 4.81 13.01
CA LEU A 209 12.92 5.82 13.88
C LEU A 209 13.81 7.06 14.05
N SER A 210 15.13 6.88 14.03
CA SER A 210 16.09 7.98 14.14
C SER A 210 16.16 8.83 12.87
N HIS A 211 15.83 8.24 11.72
CA HIS A 211 15.82 8.90 10.41
C HIS A 211 14.48 9.56 10.05
N PHE A 212 13.41 9.24 10.78
CA PHE A 212 12.03 9.72 10.53
C PHE A 212 11.70 10.99 11.31
#